data_AF-A0A8B8NSK8-F1
#
_entry.id   AF-A0A8B8NSK8-F1
#
_cell.length_a   1.000
_cell.length_b   1.000
_cell.length_c   1.000
_cell.angle_alpha   90.00
_cell.angle_beta   90.00
_cell.angle_gamma   90.00
#
_symmetry.space_group_name_H-M   'P 1'
#
loop_
_entity.id
_entity.type
_entity.pdbx_description
1 polymer ?
#
loop_
_entity_poly.entity_id
_entity_poly.type
_entity_poly.pdbx_seq_one_letter_code
_entity_poly.pdbx_strand_id
1 'polypeptide(L)'
;MRCNACWRELEGRAVSTTCGHLLCNEDAAKILNNDAACPICDQVLSKSLMKPVDINPNDEWINMAMAGMSPQILMKSAYRSVMFFVGQKELEMQFKMNRIVAQCRQKCEVMQEKFTEKLEQVHAAYQKMAKRCQMMEQEIESLSKDKQELQEKFSEKSRQKRKLDDMYDRLRSEYESMKRSAIQPASNFYPRSEPDLFSAPTNMMNDPDHMRKGQREDVWPARQNSSTSGPFNISGGSPAKHPTIPVDTNSRRVGGDPVFGGGTANPSMTLRNLILSPIKRPQLSRNRTQIFTL
;
A
#
# COMPACT_ATOMS: atom_id res chain seq x y z
N MET A 1 29.01 6.02 -35.94
CA MET A 1 28.42 4.66 -35.76
C MET A 1 28.72 4.18 -34.35
N ARG A 2 28.04 3.16 -33.81
CA ARG A 2 28.31 2.63 -32.46
C ARG A 2 28.72 1.17 -32.50
N CYS A 3 29.54 0.74 -31.54
CA CYS A 3 29.89 -0.67 -31.34
C CYS A 3 28.62 -1.46 -30.96
N ASN A 4 28.35 -2.58 -31.61
CA ASN A 4 27.20 -3.43 -31.30
C ASN A 4 27.39 -4.28 -30.02
N ALA A 5 28.56 -4.23 -29.38
CA ALA A 5 28.81 -4.87 -28.08
C ALA A 5 28.68 -3.87 -26.92
N CYS A 6 29.57 -2.88 -26.86
CA CYS A 6 29.57 -1.89 -25.77
C CYS A 6 28.71 -0.64 -26.02
N TRP A 7 28.16 -0.45 -27.23
CA TRP A 7 27.34 0.70 -27.61
C TRP A 7 28.02 2.07 -27.50
N ARG A 8 29.35 2.11 -27.32
CA ARG A 8 30.15 3.32 -27.44
C ARG A 8 30.25 3.77 -28.89
N GLU A 9 30.45 5.07 -29.08
CA GLU A 9 30.70 5.65 -30.39
C GLU A 9 32.03 5.13 -30.96
N LEU A 10 32.04 4.89 -32.26
CA LEU A 10 33.21 4.45 -33.01
C LEU A 10 33.81 5.65 -33.72
N GLU A 11 35.13 5.79 -33.61
CA GLU A 11 35.89 6.89 -34.20
C GLU A 11 36.99 6.34 -35.12
N GLY A 12 36.93 6.68 -36.41
CA GLY A 12 37.95 6.34 -37.42
C GLY A 12 38.04 4.85 -37.79
N ARG A 13 38.30 3.96 -36.83
CA ARG A 13 38.47 2.51 -37.09
C ARG A 13 37.48 1.66 -36.32
N ALA A 14 36.96 0.64 -36.99
CA ALA A 14 36.10 -0.38 -36.42
C ALA A 14 36.44 -1.77 -36.98
N VAL A 15 35.79 -2.80 -36.46
CA VAL A 15 35.86 -4.16 -36.98
C VAL A 15 34.48 -4.55 -37.48
N SER A 16 34.35 -4.78 -38.78
CA SER A 16 33.13 -5.33 -39.38
C SER A 16 33.17 -6.85 -39.38
N THR A 17 32.02 -7.47 -39.19
CA THR A 17 31.85 -8.92 -39.17
C THR A 17 31.08 -9.37 -40.42
N THR A 18 31.28 -10.61 -40.85
CA THR A 18 30.53 -11.19 -41.97
C THR A 18 29.02 -11.28 -41.71
N CYS A 19 28.59 -11.32 -40.44
CA CYS A 19 27.19 -11.23 -40.05
C CYS A 19 26.59 -9.81 -40.13
N GLY A 20 27.37 -8.79 -40.51
CA GLY A 20 26.89 -7.42 -40.68
C GLY A 20 26.79 -6.61 -39.37
N HIS A 21 27.53 -7.00 -38.34
CA HIS A 21 27.67 -6.25 -37.08
C HIS A 21 29.03 -5.57 -36.97
N LEU A 22 29.06 -4.41 -36.32
CA LEU A 22 30.21 -3.53 -36.22
C LEU A 22 30.68 -3.46 -34.77
N LEU A 23 31.98 -3.66 -34.54
CA LEU A 23 32.60 -3.74 -33.22
C LEU A 23 33.73 -2.72 -33.08
N CYS A 24 34.02 -2.28 -31.85
CA CYS A 24 35.28 -1.59 -31.58
C CYS A 24 36.43 -2.61 -31.50
N ASN A 25 37.67 -2.13 -31.63
CA ASN A 25 38.86 -3.00 -31.58
C ASN A 25 38.95 -3.78 -30.27
N GLU A 26 38.60 -3.15 -29.14
CA GLU A 26 38.64 -3.78 -27.82
C GLU A 26 37.67 -4.97 -27.73
N ASP A 27 36.41 -4.78 -28.15
CA ASP A 27 35.40 -5.83 -28.04
C ASP A 27 35.61 -6.93 -29.10
N ALA A 28 36.07 -6.57 -30.30
CA ALA A 28 36.49 -7.56 -31.29
C ALA A 28 37.65 -8.43 -30.78
N ALA A 29 38.66 -7.83 -30.15
CA ALA A 29 39.77 -8.58 -29.56
C ALA A 29 39.31 -9.50 -28.42
N LYS A 30 38.43 -9.02 -27.53
CA LYS A 30 37.84 -9.86 -26.46
C LYS A 30 37.08 -11.06 -27.04
N ILE A 31 36.29 -10.83 -28.09
CA ILE A 31 35.52 -11.90 -28.73
C ILE A 31 36.45 -12.95 -29.34
N LEU A 32 37.51 -12.52 -30.02
CA LEU A 32 38.49 -13.44 -30.61
C LEU A 32 39.34 -14.19 -29.57
N ASN A 33 39.66 -13.56 -28.44
CA ASN A 33 40.48 -14.19 -27.39
C ASN A 33 39.70 -15.19 -26.53
N ASN A 34 38.37 -15.04 -26.46
CA ASN A 34 37.51 -15.87 -25.63
C ASN A 34 36.66 -16.86 -26.47
N ASP A 35 36.96 -17.04 -27.76
CA ASP A 35 36.16 -17.83 -28.72
C ASP A 35 34.66 -17.52 -28.65
N ALA A 36 34.33 -16.23 -28.49
CA ALA A 36 32.96 -15.79 -28.25
C ALA A 36 32.19 -15.58 -29.57
N ALA A 37 30.87 -15.58 -29.45
CA ALA A 37 29.96 -15.33 -30.56
C ALA A 37 29.66 -13.82 -30.74
N CYS A 38 29.10 -13.47 -31.90
CA CYS A 38 28.55 -12.16 -32.15
C CYS A 38 27.47 -11.82 -31.11
N PRO A 39 27.56 -10.68 -30.39
CA PRO A 39 26.62 -10.34 -29.31
C PRO A 39 25.21 -9.99 -29.80
N ILE A 40 24.99 -9.92 -31.13
CA ILE A 40 23.69 -9.58 -31.72
C ILE A 40 22.97 -10.78 -32.32
N CYS A 41 23.70 -11.75 -32.87
CA CYS A 41 23.11 -12.86 -33.63
C CYS A 41 23.70 -14.23 -33.31
N ASP A 42 24.58 -14.31 -32.31
CA ASP A 42 25.19 -15.54 -31.80
C ASP A 42 25.98 -16.36 -32.83
N GLN A 43 26.30 -15.79 -34.00
CA GLN A 43 27.24 -16.40 -34.93
C GLN A 43 28.63 -16.46 -34.30
N VAL A 44 29.24 -17.63 -34.24
CA VAL A 44 30.64 -17.80 -33.80
C VAL A 44 31.57 -17.03 -34.74
N LEU A 45 32.37 -16.14 -34.18
CA LEU A 45 33.26 -15.28 -34.95
C LEU A 45 34.70 -15.73 -34.82
N SER A 46 35.39 -15.82 -35.96
CA SER A 46 36.82 -16.10 -36.03
C SER A 46 37.55 -14.93 -36.70
N LYS A 47 38.88 -14.93 -36.65
CA LYS A 47 39.71 -13.86 -37.24
C LYS A 47 39.45 -13.67 -38.74
N SER A 48 39.07 -14.71 -39.48
CA SER A 48 38.76 -14.60 -40.91
C SER A 48 37.40 -13.94 -41.18
N LEU A 49 36.46 -14.05 -40.24
CA LEU A 49 35.11 -13.48 -40.31
C LEU A 49 35.02 -12.05 -39.79
N MET A 50 36.14 -11.50 -39.32
CA MET A 50 36.27 -10.12 -38.84
C MET A 50 37.26 -9.36 -39.72
N LYS A 51 36.89 -8.15 -40.14
CA LYS A 51 37.74 -7.29 -40.97
C LYS A 51 37.82 -5.89 -40.37
N PRO A 52 39.03 -5.34 -40.18
CA PRO A 52 39.16 -3.94 -39.82
C PRO A 52 38.60 -3.09 -40.97
N VAL A 53 37.85 -2.06 -40.62
CA VAL A 53 37.27 -1.11 -41.56
C VAL A 53 37.52 0.31 -41.08
N ASP A 54 37.86 1.18 -42.01
CA ASP A 54 37.85 2.61 -41.80
C ASP A 54 36.40 3.09 -41.97
N ILE A 55 35.87 3.77 -40.94
CA ILE A 55 34.52 4.31 -40.95
C ILE A 55 34.47 5.78 -41.36
N ASN A 56 35.65 6.39 -41.59
CA ASN A 56 35.79 7.74 -42.10
C ASN A 56 36.94 7.80 -43.14
N PRO A 57 36.86 7.04 -44.25
CA PRO A 57 37.88 7.07 -45.29
C PRO A 57 37.94 8.44 -45.96
N ASN A 58 39.12 8.83 -46.45
CA ASN A 58 39.33 10.08 -47.17
C ASN A 58 38.92 9.97 -48.66
N ASP A 59 38.84 11.11 -49.34
CA ASP A 59 38.41 11.18 -50.74
C ASP A 59 39.34 10.42 -51.70
N GLU A 60 40.65 10.40 -51.43
CA GLU A 60 41.61 9.64 -52.23
C GLU A 60 41.30 8.14 -52.20
N TRP A 61 41.09 7.59 -50.99
CA TRP A 61 40.69 6.19 -50.82
C TRP A 61 39.35 5.91 -51.51
N ILE A 62 38.37 6.80 -51.36
CA ILE A 62 37.04 6.67 -51.96
C ILE A 62 37.15 6.63 -53.49
N ASN A 63 37.89 7.56 -54.09
CA ASN A 63 38.10 7.65 -55.54
C ASN A 63 38.81 6.39 -56.07
N MET A 64 39.84 5.92 -55.37
CA MET A 64 40.57 4.70 -55.74
C MET A 64 39.70 3.45 -55.63
N ALA A 65 38.88 3.32 -54.58
CA ALA A 65 37.98 2.20 -54.39
C ALA A 65 36.88 2.11 -55.46
N MET A 66 36.49 3.25 -56.04
CA MET A 66 35.47 3.32 -57.09
C MET A 66 36.03 3.22 -58.52
N ALA A 67 37.35 3.35 -58.72
CA ALA A 67 37.96 3.34 -60.04
C ALA A 67 37.67 2.03 -60.80
N GLY A 68 37.15 2.15 -62.03
CA GLY A 68 36.80 1.00 -62.87
C GLY A 68 35.48 0.30 -62.51
N MET A 69 34.76 0.75 -61.49
CA MET A 69 33.44 0.21 -61.13
C MET A 69 32.36 0.75 -62.07
N SER A 70 31.48 -0.14 -62.57
CA SER A 70 30.35 0.30 -63.39
C SER A 70 29.31 1.05 -62.55
N PRO A 71 28.55 2.00 -63.15
CA PRO A 71 27.49 2.72 -62.43
C PRO A 71 26.48 1.79 -61.74
N GLN A 72 26.15 0.65 -62.34
CA GLN A 72 25.23 -0.34 -61.75
C GLN A 72 25.78 -0.92 -60.43
N ILE A 73 27.08 -1.22 -60.37
CA ILE A 73 27.70 -1.74 -59.14
C ILE A 73 27.77 -0.66 -58.06
N LEU A 74 28.06 0.59 -58.44
CA LEU A 74 28.06 1.72 -57.51
C LEU A 74 26.69 1.92 -56.88
N MET A 75 25.61 1.92 -57.68
CA MET A 75 24.25 2.06 -57.16
C MET A 75 23.85 0.91 -56.23
N LYS A 76 24.21 -0.33 -56.57
CA LYS A 76 23.99 -1.51 -55.71
C LYS A 76 24.75 -1.40 -54.39
N SER A 77 25.98 -0.90 -54.43
CA SER A 77 26.83 -0.72 -53.25
C SER A 77 26.30 0.39 -52.34
N ALA A 78 25.88 1.52 -52.91
CA ALA A 78 25.22 2.60 -52.19
C ALA A 78 23.94 2.11 -51.48
N TYR A 79 23.09 1.37 -52.18
CA TYR A 79 21.89 0.76 -51.59
C TYR A 79 22.23 -0.15 -50.40
N ARG A 80 23.22 -1.05 -50.55
CA ARG A 80 23.66 -1.93 -49.47
C ARG A 80 24.20 -1.15 -48.26
N SER A 81 24.96 -0.08 -48.51
CA SER A 81 25.48 0.80 -47.46
C SER A 81 24.35 1.50 -46.69
N VAL A 82 23.34 2.03 -47.39
CA VAL A 82 22.15 2.65 -46.77
C VAL A 82 21.41 1.62 -45.92
N MET A 83 21.14 0.44 -46.45
CA MET A 83 20.44 -0.62 -45.70
C MET A 83 21.22 -1.07 -44.47
N PHE A 84 22.54 -1.16 -44.56
CA PHE A 84 23.42 -1.43 -43.42
C PHE A 84 23.27 -0.33 -42.35
N PHE A 85 23.36 0.94 -42.73
CA PHE A 85 23.23 2.06 -41.80
C PHE A 85 21.85 2.09 -41.12
N VAL A 86 20.78 1.85 -41.88
CA VAL A 86 19.41 1.73 -41.34
C VAL A 86 19.33 0.59 -40.32
N GLY A 87 19.86 -0.60 -40.66
CA GLY A 87 19.89 -1.73 -39.73
C GLY A 87 20.67 -1.44 -38.45
N GLN A 88 21.77 -0.69 -38.55
CA GLN A 88 22.57 -0.28 -37.39
C GLN A 88 21.84 0.72 -36.50
N LYS A 89 21.03 1.62 -37.09
CA LYS A 89 20.15 2.52 -36.33
C LYS A 89 18.99 1.80 -35.65
N GLU A 90 18.41 0.82 -36.32
CA GLU A 90 17.39 -0.05 -35.71
C GLU A 90 17.96 -0.81 -34.51
N LEU A 91 19.15 -1.41 -34.63
CA LEU A 91 19.83 -2.07 -33.51
C LEU A 91 20.09 -1.12 -32.33
N GLU A 92 20.56 0.11 -32.60
CA GLU A 92 20.75 1.14 -31.57
C GLU A 92 19.44 1.49 -30.86
N MET A 93 18.34 1.63 -31.62
CA MET A 93 17.02 1.89 -31.07
C MET A 93 16.52 0.71 -30.23
N GLN A 94 16.67 -0.51 -30.71
CA GLN A 94 16.27 -1.73 -29.98
C GLN A 94 17.02 -1.86 -28.66
N PHE A 95 18.32 -1.60 -28.63
CA PHE A 95 19.09 -1.60 -27.39
C PHE A 95 18.58 -0.57 -26.38
N LYS A 96 18.33 0.67 -26.84
CA LYS A 96 17.78 1.73 -25.99
C LYS A 96 16.39 1.36 -25.46
N MET A 97 15.52 0.84 -26.33
CA MET A 97 14.18 0.39 -25.97
C MET A 97 14.23 -0.73 -24.93
N ASN A 98 15.07 -1.76 -25.14
CA ASN A 98 15.22 -2.87 -24.20
C ASN A 98 15.69 -2.39 -22.82
N ARG A 99 16.57 -1.39 -22.74
CA ARG A 99 16.97 -0.78 -21.46
C ARG A 99 15.81 -0.08 -20.76
N ILE A 100 14.99 0.66 -21.50
CA ILE A 100 13.80 1.34 -20.96
C ILE A 100 12.79 0.32 -20.46
N VAL A 101 12.51 -0.72 -21.25
CA VAL A 101 11.60 -1.81 -20.89
C VAL A 101 12.09 -2.53 -19.64
N ALA A 102 13.38 -2.88 -19.57
CA ALA A 102 13.96 -3.53 -18.39
C ALA A 102 13.84 -2.65 -17.13
N GLN A 103 14.11 -1.35 -17.24
CA GLN A 103 13.95 -0.41 -16.14
C GLN A 103 12.49 -0.27 -15.69
N CYS A 104 11.56 -0.19 -16.64
CA CYS A 104 10.12 -0.14 -16.35
C CYS A 104 9.66 -1.41 -15.63
N ARG A 105 10.06 -2.57 -16.13
CA ARG A 105 9.77 -3.87 -15.52
C ARG A 105 10.29 -3.94 -14.07
N GLN A 106 11.54 -3.55 -13.84
CA GLN A 106 12.13 -3.52 -12.49
C GLN A 106 11.34 -2.61 -11.54
N LYS A 107 10.92 -1.42 -12.00
CA LYS A 107 10.09 -0.51 -11.19
C LYS A 107 8.72 -1.12 -10.87
N CYS A 108 8.10 -1.80 -11.83
CA CYS A 108 6.83 -2.50 -11.62
C CYS A 108 6.97 -3.64 -10.61
N GLU A 109 8.03 -4.45 -10.71
CA GLU A 109 8.33 -5.55 -9.77
C GLU A 109 8.52 -5.03 -8.34
N VAL A 110 9.34 -3.98 -8.16
CA VAL A 110 9.55 -3.35 -6.83
C VAL A 110 8.25 -2.76 -6.27
N MET A 111 7.43 -2.14 -7.13
CA MET A 111 6.15 -1.59 -6.69
C MET A 111 5.17 -2.69 -6.28
N GLN A 112 5.09 -3.77 -7.06
CA GLN A 112 4.25 -4.93 -6.77
C GLN A 112 4.65 -5.61 -5.46
N GLU A 113 5.96 -5.76 -5.21
CA GLU A 113 6.49 -6.31 -3.96
C GLU A 113 6.04 -5.47 -2.76
N LYS A 114 6.21 -4.14 -2.82
CA LYS A 114 5.78 -3.22 -1.74
C LYS A 114 4.27 -3.27 -1.48
N PHE A 115 3.45 -3.36 -2.53
CA PHE A 115 2.00 -3.49 -2.36
C PHE A 115 1.63 -4.83 -1.71
N THR A 116 2.29 -5.91 -2.10
CA THR A 116 2.07 -7.24 -1.53
C THR A 116 2.45 -7.24 -0.05
N GLU A 117 3.61 -6.70 0.30
CA GLU A 117 4.06 -6.55 1.69
C GLU A 117 3.05 -5.74 2.52
N LYS A 118 2.53 -4.62 1.97
CA LYS A 118 1.54 -3.80 2.67
C LYS A 118 0.23 -4.54 2.87
N LEU A 119 -0.21 -5.31 1.88
CA LEU A 119 -1.41 -6.12 1.96
C LEU A 119 -1.27 -7.20 3.05
N GLU A 120 -0.14 -7.88 3.10
CA GLU A 120 0.17 -8.87 4.13
C GLU A 120 0.20 -8.25 5.53
N GLN A 121 0.83 -7.07 5.70
CA GLN A 121 0.83 -6.33 6.97
C GLN A 121 -0.60 -6.02 7.45
N VAL A 122 -1.44 -5.50 6.55
CA VAL A 122 -2.84 -5.17 6.86
C VAL A 122 -3.64 -6.44 7.20
N HIS A 123 -3.46 -7.51 6.42
CA HIS A 123 -4.14 -8.77 6.64
C HIS A 123 -3.73 -9.40 7.98
N ALA A 124 -2.45 -9.39 8.34
CA ALA A 124 -1.97 -9.87 9.63
C ALA A 124 -2.54 -9.04 10.81
N ALA A 125 -2.58 -7.71 10.67
CA ALA A 125 -3.19 -6.83 11.67
C ALA A 125 -4.69 -7.10 11.84
N TYR A 126 -5.40 -7.26 10.72
CA TYR A 126 -6.82 -7.61 10.72
C TYR A 126 -7.08 -8.95 11.41
N GLN A 127 -6.33 -10.00 11.06
CA GLN A 127 -6.46 -11.32 11.70
C GLN A 127 -6.18 -11.27 13.21
N LYS A 128 -5.16 -10.52 13.63
CA LYS A 128 -4.85 -10.32 15.05
C LYS A 128 -6.00 -9.65 15.79
N MET A 129 -6.59 -8.62 15.19
CA MET A 129 -7.73 -7.92 15.80
C MET A 129 -8.97 -8.80 15.84
N ALA A 130 -9.27 -9.54 14.77
CA ALA A 130 -10.40 -10.47 14.71
C ALA A 130 -10.32 -11.52 15.84
N LYS A 131 -9.14 -12.11 16.06
CA LYS A 131 -8.91 -13.03 17.19
C LYS A 131 -9.12 -12.37 18.54
N ARG A 132 -8.68 -11.11 18.72
CA ARG A 132 -8.89 -10.37 19.96
C ARG A 132 -10.36 -10.09 20.23
N CYS A 133 -11.12 -9.72 19.20
CA CYS A 133 -12.57 -9.55 19.33
C CYS A 133 -13.24 -10.86 19.78
N GLN A 134 -12.90 -11.99 19.13
CA GLN A 134 -13.44 -13.29 19.51
C GLN A 134 -13.13 -13.68 20.96
N MET A 135 -11.89 -13.46 21.42
CA MET A 135 -11.51 -13.73 22.82
C MET A 135 -12.28 -12.84 23.79
N MET A 136 -12.46 -11.55 23.45
CA MET A 136 -13.18 -10.61 24.30
C MET A 136 -14.69 -10.91 24.34
N GLU A 137 -15.27 -11.38 23.23
CA GLU A 137 -16.65 -11.87 23.18
C GLU A 137 -16.84 -13.09 24.10
N GLN A 138 -15.90 -14.04 24.08
CA GLN A 138 -15.90 -15.20 24.98
C GLN A 138 -15.76 -14.80 26.45
N GLU A 139 -14.89 -13.83 26.76
CA GLU A 139 -14.71 -13.30 28.11
C GLU A 139 -15.97 -12.60 28.62
N ILE A 140 -16.62 -11.79 27.79
CA ILE A 140 -17.92 -11.16 28.10
C ILE A 140 -18.98 -12.23 28.40
N GLU A 141 -19.05 -13.29 27.59
CA GLU A 141 -20.00 -14.37 27.81
C GLU A 141 -19.75 -15.11 29.14
N SER A 142 -18.47 -15.39 29.46
CA SER A 142 -18.07 -16.02 30.73
C SER A 142 -18.43 -15.15 31.93
N LEU A 143 -18.03 -13.88 31.92
CA LEU A 143 -18.30 -12.93 33.00
C LEU A 143 -19.81 -12.70 33.19
N SER A 144 -20.59 -12.74 32.10
CA SER A 144 -22.04 -12.64 32.17
C SER A 144 -22.65 -13.85 32.91
N LYS A 145 -22.16 -15.06 32.63
CA LYS A 145 -22.58 -16.28 33.34
C LYS A 145 -22.21 -16.24 34.82
N ASP A 146 -20.97 -15.86 35.14
CA ASP A 146 -20.48 -15.74 36.52
C ASP A 146 -21.29 -14.71 37.32
N LYS A 147 -21.60 -13.57 36.69
CA LYS A 147 -22.46 -12.54 37.29
C LYS A 147 -23.86 -13.08 37.60
N GLN A 148 -24.47 -13.82 36.68
CA GLN A 148 -25.78 -14.42 36.89
C GLN A 148 -25.74 -15.43 38.05
N GLU A 149 -24.75 -16.32 38.07
CA GLU A 149 -24.59 -17.32 39.14
C GLU A 149 -24.40 -16.66 40.52
N LEU A 150 -23.58 -15.61 40.58
CA LEU A 150 -23.34 -14.87 41.82
C LEU A 150 -24.61 -14.16 42.30
N GLN A 151 -25.40 -13.59 41.38
CA GLN A 151 -26.69 -12.97 41.69
C GLN A 151 -27.69 -13.99 42.23
N GLU A 152 -27.75 -15.19 41.66
CA GLU A 152 -28.58 -16.29 42.14
C GLU A 152 -28.16 -16.72 43.56
N LYS A 153 -26.86 -16.96 43.78
CA LYS A 153 -26.29 -17.28 45.11
C LYS A 153 -26.58 -16.22 46.16
N PHE A 154 -26.44 -14.94 45.81
CA PHE A 154 -26.75 -13.82 46.70
C PHE A 154 -28.24 -13.77 47.05
N SER A 155 -29.11 -14.00 46.07
CA SER A 155 -30.56 -14.05 46.28
C SER A 155 -30.95 -15.19 47.23
N GLU A 156 -30.32 -16.36 47.08
CA GLU A 156 -30.55 -17.52 47.93
C GLU A 156 -30.02 -17.29 49.35
N LYS A 157 -28.82 -16.71 49.50
CA LYS A 157 -28.30 -16.31 50.80
C LYS A 157 -29.18 -15.27 51.49
N SER A 158 -29.72 -14.31 50.75
CA SER A 158 -30.66 -13.32 51.26
C SER A 158 -31.99 -13.94 51.72
N ARG A 159 -32.44 -15.03 51.09
CA ARG A 159 -33.60 -15.81 51.54
C ARG A 159 -33.30 -16.59 52.82
N GLN A 160 -32.13 -17.25 52.88
CA GLN A 160 -31.67 -17.97 54.08
C GLN A 160 -31.52 -17.05 55.28
N LYS A 161 -30.91 -15.87 55.09
CA LYS A 161 -30.77 -14.85 56.12
C LYS A 161 -32.14 -14.45 56.70
N ARG A 162 -33.11 -14.10 55.83
CA ARG A 162 -34.47 -13.75 56.28
C ARG A 162 -35.12 -14.84 57.11
N LYS A 163 -34.98 -16.12 56.72
CA LYS A 163 -35.48 -17.25 57.51
C LYS A 163 -34.81 -17.33 58.89
N LEU A 164 -33.51 -17.10 58.97
CA LEU A 164 -32.79 -17.09 60.25
C LEU A 164 -33.20 -15.92 61.14
N ASP A 165 -33.33 -14.72 60.56
CA ASP A 165 -33.80 -13.52 61.26
C ASP A 165 -35.22 -13.78 61.83
N ASP A 166 -36.15 -14.33 61.03
CA ASP A 166 -37.50 -14.70 61.47
C ASP A 166 -37.49 -15.73 62.61
N MET A 167 -36.63 -16.75 62.55
CA MET A 167 -36.51 -17.76 63.61
C MET A 167 -35.91 -17.17 64.90
N TYR A 168 -34.92 -16.30 64.77
CA TYR A 168 -34.31 -15.61 65.90
C TYR A 168 -35.32 -14.71 66.61
N ASP A 169 -36.10 -13.93 65.85
CA ASP A 169 -37.13 -13.04 66.39
C ASP A 169 -38.26 -13.82 67.08
N ARG A 170 -38.64 -14.99 66.55
CA ARG A 170 -39.57 -15.92 67.23
C ARG A 170 -39.00 -16.41 68.56
N LEU A 171 -37.79 -16.97 68.56
CA LEU A 171 -37.17 -17.50 69.77
C LEU A 171 -37.01 -16.41 70.84
N ARG A 172 -36.63 -15.19 70.43
CA ARG A 172 -36.55 -14.02 71.30
C ARG A 172 -37.92 -13.67 71.89
N SER A 173 -38.97 -13.67 71.06
CA SER A 173 -40.34 -13.39 71.51
C SER A 173 -40.85 -14.45 72.49
N GLU A 174 -40.55 -15.72 72.26
CA GLU A 174 -40.87 -16.83 73.16
C GLU A 174 -40.12 -16.71 74.49
N TYR A 175 -38.83 -16.37 74.46
CA TYR A 175 -38.03 -16.12 75.66
C TYR A 175 -38.60 -14.97 76.51
N GLU A 176 -38.95 -13.84 75.88
CA GLU A 176 -39.57 -12.71 76.56
C GLU A 176 -40.96 -13.06 77.13
N SER A 177 -41.75 -13.85 76.40
CA SER A 177 -43.05 -14.36 76.87
C SER A 177 -42.90 -15.29 78.08
N MET A 178 -41.98 -16.26 78.01
CA MET A 178 -41.66 -17.18 79.10
C MET A 178 -41.18 -16.42 80.35
N LYS A 179 -40.26 -15.47 80.18
CA LYS A 179 -39.77 -14.61 81.25
C LYS A 179 -40.90 -13.80 81.91
N ARG A 180 -41.83 -13.25 81.13
CA ARG A 180 -43.01 -12.54 81.68
C ARG A 180 -43.93 -13.48 82.44
N SER A 181 -44.16 -14.68 81.94
CA SER A 181 -45.00 -15.69 82.60
C SER A 181 -44.40 -16.24 83.89
N ALA A 182 -43.06 -16.29 84.01
CA ALA A 182 -42.36 -16.72 85.22
C ALA A 182 -42.34 -15.67 86.34
N ILE A 183 -42.70 -14.40 86.07
CA ILE A 183 -42.56 -13.27 87.00
C ILE A 183 -43.93 -12.73 87.50
N GLN A 184 -45.08 -13.27 87.07
CA GLN A 184 -46.39 -12.86 87.61
C GLN A 184 -47.11 -13.91 88.46
N PRO A 185 -47.51 -13.58 89.71
CA PRO A 185 -48.58 -14.27 90.42
C PRO A 185 -49.93 -13.99 89.73
N ALA A 186 -50.87 -14.93 89.84
CA ALA A 186 -52.22 -14.78 89.32
C ALA A 186 -52.96 -13.60 89.96
N SER A 187 -53.40 -12.61 89.16
CA SER A 187 -54.65 -11.88 89.45
C SER A 187 -55.25 -11.19 88.22
N ASN A 188 -56.41 -11.69 87.87
CA ASN A 188 -57.58 -11.08 87.23
C ASN A 188 -57.70 -9.53 87.20
N PHE A 189 -58.15 -9.06 86.02
CA PHE A 189 -59.24 -8.10 85.76
C PHE A 189 -59.26 -6.73 86.46
N TYR A 190 -59.24 -5.64 85.68
CA TYR A 190 -60.42 -4.78 85.42
C TYR A 190 -60.26 -4.03 84.07
N PRO A 191 -61.35 -3.88 83.27
CA PRO A 191 -61.35 -3.13 82.02
C PRO A 191 -61.61 -1.63 82.30
N ARG A 192 -60.98 -0.76 81.51
CA ARG A 192 -61.31 0.67 81.48
C ARG A 192 -61.65 1.10 80.05
N SER A 193 -62.94 1.20 79.77
CA SER A 193 -63.57 1.96 78.68
C SER A 193 -63.44 3.47 78.99
N GLU A 194 -62.81 4.30 78.13
CA GLU A 194 -63.36 5.04 76.95
C GLU A 194 -64.55 5.97 77.32
N PRO A 195 -64.66 7.22 76.80
CA PRO A 195 -64.64 7.47 75.35
C PRO A 195 -64.00 8.78 74.79
N ASP A 196 -63.62 8.67 73.51
CA ASP A 196 -63.50 9.67 72.45
C ASP A 196 -64.32 10.97 72.53
N LEU A 197 -63.70 12.08 72.09
CA LEU A 197 -64.37 13.25 71.51
C LEU A 197 -63.63 13.76 70.24
N PHE A 198 -64.09 13.23 69.11
CA PHE A 198 -64.13 13.73 67.72
C PHE A 198 -63.56 15.15 67.41
N SER A 199 -62.54 15.27 66.52
CA SER A 199 -62.60 15.53 65.04
C SER A 199 -62.77 17.02 64.68
N ALA A 200 -62.03 17.71 63.79
CA ALA A 200 -61.07 17.43 62.69
C ALA A 200 -60.39 18.79 62.29
N PRO A 201 -59.81 18.97 61.07
CA PRO A 201 -58.57 18.45 60.50
C PRO A 201 -57.38 19.44 60.60
N THR A 202 -56.14 18.94 60.53
CA THR A 202 -54.92 19.75 60.56
C THR A 202 -54.60 20.34 59.17
N ASN A 203 -54.54 21.67 59.12
CA ASN A 203 -53.99 22.44 58.00
C ASN A 203 -52.53 22.07 57.74
N MET A 204 -52.20 21.95 56.46
CA MET A 204 -50.85 21.81 55.93
C MET A 204 -50.02 23.07 56.22
N MET A 205 -48.82 22.92 56.79
CA MET A 205 -47.69 23.82 56.55
C MET A 205 -46.37 23.23 57.06
N ASN A 206 -45.44 23.07 56.12
CA ASN A 206 -43.99 23.26 56.23
C ASN A 206 -43.15 22.41 57.18
N ASP A 207 -42.28 21.58 56.60
CA ASP A 207 -40.97 21.24 57.18
C ASP A 207 -39.86 21.84 56.30
N PRO A 208 -39.09 22.81 56.83
CA PRO A 208 -37.80 23.25 56.30
C PRO A 208 -36.62 22.63 57.08
N ASP A 209 -35.69 22.07 56.30
CA ASP A 209 -34.22 21.99 56.48
C ASP A 209 -33.59 21.38 57.75
N HIS A 210 -32.64 20.44 57.56
CA HIS A 210 -31.20 20.59 57.90
C HIS A 210 -30.42 19.26 57.70
N MET A 211 -29.54 19.15 56.70
CA MET A 211 -28.08 19.40 56.74
C MET A 211 -27.18 18.28 57.30
N ARG A 212 -26.32 17.72 56.44
CA ARG A 212 -24.89 17.56 56.75
C ARG A 212 -23.99 17.66 55.50
N LYS A 213 -23.11 18.67 55.53
CA LYS A 213 -21.91 18.92 54.70
C LYS A 213 -20.89 17.75 54.81
N GLY A 214 -19.95 17.51 53.89
CA GLY A 214 -19.63 18.25 52.66
C GLY A 214 -18.42 17.71 51.85
N GLN A 215 -18.31 18.29 50.65
CA GLN A 215 -17.14 18.81 49.89
C GLN A 215 -15.90 17.95 49.50
N ARG A 216 -15.59 18.04 48.18
CA ARG A 216 -14.32 17.87 47.41
C ARG A 216 -13.83 16.45 47.09
N GLU A 217 -13.29 16.08 45.93
CA GLU A 217 -13.27 16.48 44.50
C GLU A 217 -12.64 15.26 43.76
N ASP A 218 -13.12 14.87 42.58
CA ASP A 218 -12.28 14.64 41.37
C ASP A 218 -13.07 14.09 40.15
N VAL A 219 -13.13 14.96 39.13
CA VAL A 219 -13.07 14.79 37.66
C VAL A 219 -12.99 13.32 37.17
N TRP A 220 -13.86 12.82 36.27
CA TRP A 220 -13.87 12.99 34.79
C TRP A 220 -15.23 12.61 34.16
N PRO A 221 -15.64 13.20 33.00
CA PRO A 221 -16.87 12.79 32.31
C PRO A 221 -16.61 11.81 31.16
N ALA A 222 -17.56 10.89 30.96
CA ALA A 222 -17.68 10.06 29.77
C ALA A 222 -18.64 10.68 28.74
N ARG A 223 -18.15 10.76 27.49
CA ARG A 223 -18.82 10.77 26.17
C ARG A 223 -20.05 11.67 25.92
N GLN A 224 -19.86 12.59 24.98
CA GLN A 224 -20.82 12.81 23.88
C GLN A 224 -20.09 12.75 22.53
N ASN A 225 -20.82 12.24 21.54
CA ASN A 225 -20.38 11.93 20.20
C ASN A 225 -21.17 12.81 19.23
N SER A 226 -20.51 13.75 18.54
CA SER A 226 -20.93 14.24 17.21
C SER A 226 -20.00 15.33 16.67
N SER A 227 -19.39 15.02 15.52
CA SER A 227 -19.10 15.90 14.38
C SER A 227 -18.19 17.13 14.58
N THR A 228 -16.93 17.00 14.16
CA THR A 228 -16.17 18.14 13.61
C THR A 228 -15.34 17.68 12.42
N SER A 229 -15.61 18.31 11.28
CA SER A 229 -14.95 18.14 9.99
C SER A 229 -13.82 19.16 9.81
N GLY A 230 -12.60 18.66 9.51
CA GLY A 230 -11.52 19.35 8.77
C GLY A 230 -10.30 19.83 9.60
N PRO A 231 -9.11 20.08 8.99
CA PRO A 231 -8.49 19.49 7.79
C PRO A 231 -7.14 18.81 8.11
N PHE A 232 -6.85 17.62 7.56
CA PHE A 232 -5.50 17.05 7.59
C PHE A 232 -4.73 17.43 6.32
N ASN A 233 -3.87 18.43 6.45
CA ASN A 233 -2.83 18.76 5.47
C ASN A 233 -1.63 17.81 5.67
N ILE A 234 -1.32 16.99 4.67
CA ILE A 234 0.00 16.37 4.52
C ILE A 234 0.74 17.25 3.52
N SER A 235 1.59 18.12 4.04
CA SER A 235 2.54 18.89 3.23
C SER A 235 3.95 18.62 3.72
N GLY A 236 4.75 18.05 2.81
CA GLY A 236 6.17 18.32 2.59
C GLY A 236 7.15 18.25 3.76
N GLY A 237 8.03 17.24 3.71
CA GLY A 237 9.32 17.30 4.39
C GLY A 237 10.23 18.41 3.85
N SER A 238 11.15 18.86 4.70
CA SER A 238 12.05 20.02 4.58
C SER A 238 12.92 20.12 3.31
N PRO A 239 13.39 21.33 2.93
CA PRO A 239 14.36 21.53 1.86
C PRO A 239 15.80 21.52 2.39
N ALA A 240 16.68 20.78 1.72
CA ALA A 240 18.13 20.93 1.85
C ALA A 240 18.71 21.32 0.47
N LYS A 241 19.25 22.55 0.41
CA LYS A 241 20.32 23.05 -0.47
C LYS A 241 20.11 22.97 -2.00
N HIS A 242 19.81 24.11 -2.60
CA HIS A 242 20.20 24.43 -3.99
C HIS A 242 21.57 25.12 -3.99
N PRO A 243 22.48 24.84 -4.94
CA PRO A 243 23.53 25.77 -5.30
C PRO A 243 22.98 26.82 -6.28
N THR A 244 23.37 28.06 -6.02
CA THR A 244 23.11 29.29 -6.77
C THR A 244 23.95 29.34 -8.05
N ILE A 245 23.32 29.51 -9.23
CA ILE A 245 23.93 30.13 -10.43
C ILE A 245 22.80 30.91 -11.16
N PRO A 246 23.02 32.16 -11.60
CA PRO A 246 21.96 33.11 -11.94
C PRO A 246 21.42 32.99 -13.38
N VAL A 247 20.20 33.51 -13.54
CA VAL A 247 19.47 33.73 -14.79
C VAL A 247 19.90 35.07 -15.39
N ASP A 248 20.22 35.07 -16.69
CA ASP A 248 20.05 36.25 -17.56
C ASP A 248 18.77 36.08 -18.39
N THR A 249 17.87 37.03 -18.19
CA THR A 249 16.64 37.28 -18.95
C THR A 249 16.93 38.02 -20.24
N ASN A 250 16.34 37.59 -21.37
CA ASN A 250 15.71 38.55 -22.28
C ASN A 250 14.59 37.96 -23.18
N SER A 251 13.42 38.60 -23.07
CA SER A 251 12.49 38.99 -24.15
C SER A 251 11.73 37.97 -25.01
N ARG A 252 10.40 37.93 -24.81
CA ARG A 252 9.32 38.53 -25.65
C ARG A 252 8.15 37.60 -25.98
N ARG A 253 6.98 38.24 -26.02
CA ARG A 253 5.58 37.77 -25.96
C ARG A 253 4.98 37.39 -27.33
N VAL A 254 3.72 36.93 -27.25
CA VAL A 254 2.65 36.77 -28.26
C VAL A 254 2.60 35.34 -28.82
N GLY A 255 1.51 34.57 -28.81
CA GLY A 255 0.10 34.75 -28.45
C GLY A 255 -0.69 33.68 -29.22
N GLY A 256 -1.73 33.08 -28.63
CA GLY A 256 -2.69 32.24 -29.37
C GLY A 256 -3.12 30.96 -28.64
N ASP A 257 -4.30 31.02 -28.04
CA ASP A 257 -5.20 29.87 -27.80
C ASP A 257 -6.35 30.01 -28.81
N PRO A 258 -6.96 28.91 -29.31
CA PRO A 258 -8.02 28.28 -28.54
C PRO A 258 -8.18 26.74 -28.64
N VAL A 259 -8.60 26.16 -27.49
CA VAL A 259 -9.72 25.22 -27.29
C VAL A 259 -9.68 23.84 -27.97
N PHE A 260 -9.42 22.81 -27.17
CA PHE A 260 -10.24 21.58 -27.15
C PHE A 260 -10.36 21.07 -25.71
N GLY A 261 -11.59 21.00 -25.21
CA GLY A 261 -11.90 20.59 -23.85
C GLY A 261 -11.68 19.09 -23.63
N GLY A 262 -11.03 18.74 -22.53
CA GLY A 262 -10.90 17.38 -22.03
C GLY A 262 -11.03 17.41 -20.52
N GLY A 263 -12.22 17.09 -20.03
CA GLY A 263 -12.53 17.02 -18.60
C GLY A 263 -11.61 16.05 -17.85
N THR A 264 -11.49 16.32 -16.56
CA THR A 264 -10.76 15.54 -15.56
C THR A 264 -11.02 14.04 -15.68
N ALA A 265 -10.13 13.33 -16.37
CA ALA A 265 -10.22 11.89 -16.54
C ALA A 265 -9.85 11.17 -15.23
N ASN A 266 -10.84 10.48 -14.66
CA ASN A 266 -10.72 9.68 -13.45
C ASN A 266 -9.84 8.44 -13.73
N PRO A 267 -8.70 8.23 -13.03
CA PRO A 267 -7.75 7.15 -13.33
C PRO A 267 -8.33 5.73 -13.13
N SER A 268 -9.49 5.60 -12.49
CA SER A 268 -10.18 4.32 -12.29
C SER A 268 -10.83 3.76 -13.57
N MET A 269 -11.15 4.60 -14.55
CA MET A 269 -11.81 4.15 -15.79
C MET A 269 -10.84 3.56 -16.81
N THR A 270 -9.60 4.06 -16.85
CA THR A 270 -8.56 3.55 -17.75
C THR A 270 -8.15 2.11 -17.39
N LEU A 271 -8.19 1.76 -16.10
CA LEU A 271 -7.84 0.42 -15.62
C LEU A 271 -8.86 -0.65 -16.00
N ARG A 272 -10.15 -0.31 -16.07
CA ARG A 272 -11.19 -1.29 -16.45
C ARG A 272 -11.10 -1.72 -17.92
N ASN A 273 -10.66 -0.82 -18.80
CA ASN A 273 -10.54 -1.11 -20.24
C ASN A 273 -9.33 -2.01 -20.58
N LEU A 274 -8.37 -2.16 -19.67
CA LEU A 274 -7.20 -3.03 -19.86
C LEU A 274 -7.42 -4.47 -19.38
N ILE A 275 -8.48 -4.74 -18.61
CA ILE A 275 -8.69 -6.05 -17.95
C ILE A 275 -9.56 -7.02 -18.76
N LEU A 276 -10.27 -6.57 -19.82
CA LEU A 276 -11.28 -7.41 -20.49
C LEU A 276 -11.18 -7.46 -22.04
N SER A 277 -9.99 -7.38 -22.63
CA SER A 277 -9.81 -7.66 -24.06
C SER A 277 -9.01 -8.96 -24.31
N PRO A 278 -9.50 -9.90 -25.14
CA PRO A 278 -8.76 -11.12 -25.47
C PRO A 278 -7.49 -10.79 -26.25
N ILE A 279 -6.35 -11.26 -25.76
CA ILE A 279 -5.04 -11.16 -26.40
C ILE A 279 -5.08 -11.91 -27.73
N LYS A 280 -5.04 -11.20 -28.86
CA LYS A 280 -4.66 -11.79 -30.15
C LYS A 280 -3.18 -12.16 -30.09
N ARG A 281 -2.89 -13.46 -30.22
CA ARG A 281 -1.52 -14.01 -30.41
C ARG A 281 -0.83 -13.31 -31.58
N PRO A 282 0.43 -12.85 -31.45
CA PRO A 282 1.24 -12.51 -32.61
C PRO A 282 1.60 -13.79 -33.36
N GLN A 283 1.15 -13.92 -34.61
CA GLN A 283 1.67 -14.89 -35.55
C GLN A 283 3.15 -14.57 -35.81
N LEU A 284 4.04 -15.52 -35.53
CA LEU A 284 5.45 -15.47 -35.90
C LEU A 284 5.54 -15.52 -37.43
N SER A 285 5.67 -14.35 -38.05
CA SER A 285 6.08 -14.21 -39.45
C SER A 285 7.54 -14.64 -39.57
N ARG A 286 7.74 -15.93 -39.81
CA ARG A 286 9.02 -16.55 -40.11
C ARG A 286 9.23 -16.44 -41.62
N ASN A 287 9.71 -15.30 -42.10
CA ASN A 287 10.29 -15.17 -43.43
C ASN A 287 11.23 -13.95 -43.47
N ARG A 288 12.49 -14.15 -43.05
CA ARG A 288 13.59 -13.25 -43.39
C ARG A 288 14.54 -14.02 -44.29
N THR A 289 14.42 -13.77 -45.58
CA THR A 289 15.33 -14.27 -46.61
C THR A 289 16.74 -13.77 -46.31
N GLN A 290 17.70 -14.68 -46.24
CA GLN A 290 19.12 -14.38 -46.08
C GLN A 290 19.60 -13.60 -47.32
N ILE A 291 19.96 -12.31 -47.17
CA ILE A 291 20.50 -11.47 -48.25
C ILE A 291 22.03 -11.35 -48.15
N PHE A 292 22.68 -12.33 -47.53
CA PHE A 292 24.14 -12.46 -47.53
C PHE A 292 24.53 -13.91 -47.80
N THR A 293 24.50 -14.26 -49.07
CA THR A 293 25.34 -15.31 -49.62
C THR A 293 25.88 -14.82 -50.96
N LEU A 294 27.15 -15.11 -51.21
CA LEU A 294 27.90 -14.80 -52.42
C LEU A 294 27.21 -15.29 -53.69
#